data_AF-A0A7X8VAF6-F1
#
_entry.id   AF-A0A7X8VAF6-F1
#
_cell.length_a   1.000
_cell.length_b   1.000
_cell.length_c   1.000
_cell.angle_alpha   90.00
_cell.angle_beta   90.00
_cell.angle_gamma   90.00
#
_symmetry.space_group_name_H-M   'P 1'
#
loop_
_entity.id
_entity.type
_entity.pdbx_description
1 polymer ?
#
loop_
_entity_poly.entity_id
_entity_poly.type
_entity_poly.pdbx_seq_one_letter_code
_entity_poly.pdbx_strand_id
1 'polypeptide(L)'
;MSVLYEVFLKRIEAICNEVAKEEWYNKIHDEMIKTRKLICEHDNSLQHLLEQYDSLCLELHTKTNEIIYAKAYKDGTSDAIKLTPNLTPKQ
;
A
#
# COMPACT_ATOMS: atom_id res chain seq x y z
N MET A 1 7.68 23.36 -8.57
CA MET A 1 7.12 22.35 -7.65
C MET A 1 7.41 22.82 -6.23
N SER A 2 6.48 22.74 -5.27
CA SER A 2 6.69 23.30 -3.92
C SER A 2 7.47 22.34 -3.02
N VAL A 3 8.27 22.87 -2.09
CA VAL A 3 9.03 22.08 -1.09
C VAL A 3 8.10 21.16 -0.28
N LEU A 4 6.88 21.61 0.02
CA LEU A 4 5.86 20.82 0.70
C LEU A 4 5.45 19.58 -0.09
N TYR A 5 5.32 19.71 -1.41
CA TYR A 5 4.97 18.59 -2.29
C TYR A 5 6.09 17.54 -2.35
N GLU A 6 7.35 17.96 -2.40
CA GLU A 6 8.50 17.03 -2.36
C GLU A 6 8.60 16.27 -1.04
N VAL A 7 8.37 16.95 0.10
CA VAL A 7 8.34 16.30 1.42
C VAL A 7 7.21 15.27 1.50
N PHE A 8 6.04 15.59 0.94
CA PHE A 8 4.91 14.68 0.89
C PHE A 8 5.20 13.44 0.04
N LEU A 9 5.76 13.61 -1.16
CA LEU A 9 6.13 12.48 -2.03
C LEU A 9 7.15 11.54 -1.36
N LYS A 10 8.20 12.09 -0.73
CA LYS A 10 9.21 11.28 -0.02
C LYS A 10 8.61 10.48 1.13
N ARG A 11 7.59 11.02 1.82
CA ARG A 11 6.88 10.30 2.88
C ARG A 11 6.05 9.14 2.32
N ILE A 12 5.30 9.36 1.25
CA ILE A 12 4.56 8.27 0.58
C ILE A 12 5.54 7.18 0.11
N GLU A 13 6.63 7.56 -0.53
CA GLU A 13 7.65 6.64 -1.01
C GLU A 13 8.23 5.78 0.13
N ALA A 14 8.54 6.39 1.29
CA ALA A 14 9.00 5.67 2.47
C ALA A 14 7.97 4.65 2.96
N ILE A 15 6.68 5.03 3.00
CA ILE A 15 5.60 4.12 3.41
C ILE A 15 5.47 2.94 2.44
N CYS A 16 5.50 3.20 1.13
CA CYS A 16 5.46 2.16 0.10
C CYS A 16 6.66 1.20 0.24
N ASN A 17 7.85 1.73 0.50
CA ASN A 17 9.06 0.92 0.68
C ASN A 17 9.01 0.04 1.94
N GLU A 18 8.31 0.48 2.99
CA GLU A 18 8.06 -0.37 4.17
C GLU A 18 7.05 -1.46 3.86
N VAL A 19 5.95 -1.13 3.19
CA VAL A 19 4.92 -2.11 2.77
C VAL A 19 5.53 -3.21 1.92
N ALA A 20 6.44 -2.88 1.00
CA ALA A 20 7.11 -3.84 0.15
C ALA A 20 8.02 -4.84 0.92
N LYS A 21 8.37 -4.56 2.18
CA LYS A 21 9.16 -5.45 3.04
C LYS A 21 8.30 -6.43 3.84
N GLU A 22 6.99 -6.24 3.85
CA GLU A 22 6.08 -7.09 4.59
C GLU A 22 6.03 -8.50 4.01
N GLU A 23 5.97 -9.52 4.88
CA GLU A 23 5.98 -10.92 4.47
C GLU A 23 4.79 -11.27 3.57
N TRP A 24 3.61 -10.71 3.87
CA TRP A 24 2.40 -10.91 3.06
C TRP A 24 2.54 -10.31 1.66
N TYR A 25 3.29 -9.22 1.49
CA TYR A 25 3.50 -8.57 0.19
C TYR A 25 4.25 -9.50 -0.76
N ASN A 26 5.34 -10.11 -0.26
CA ASN A 26 6.13 -11.08 -1.01
C ASN A 26 5.33 -12.35 -1.33
N LYS A 27 4.53 -12.84 -0.38
CA LYS A 27 3.67 -14.03 -0.61
C LYS A 27 2.67 -13.80 -1.75
N ILE A 28 1.97 -12.67 -1.74
CA ILE A 28 1.01 -12.35 -2.81
C ILE A 28 1.73 -12.22 -4.16
N HIS A 29 2.89 -11.55 -4.22
CA HIS A 29 3.68 -11.47 -5.45
C HIS A 29 4.13 -12.82 -5.98
N ASP A 30 4.61 -13.71 -5.12
CA ASP A 30 5.02 -15.06 -5.50
C ASP A 30 3.84 -15.86 -6.09
N GLU A 31 2.66 -15.73 -5.49
CA GLU A 31 1.43 -16.35 -6.02
C GLU A 31 1.01 -15.74 -7.35
N MET A 32 1.08 -14.42 -7.51
CA MET A 32 0.82 -13.75 -8.79
C MET A 32 1.77 -14.25 -9.89
N ILE A 33 3.06 -14.40 -9.59
CA ILE A 33 4.06 -14.93 -10.53
C ILE A 33 3.73 -16.39 -10.91
N LYS A 34 3.35 -17.23 -9.93
CA LYS A 34 2.94 -18.62 -10.19
C LYS A 34 1.71 -18.68 -11.08
N THR A 35 0.66 -17.92 -10.75
CA THR A 35 -0.57 -17.88 -11.55
C THR A 35 -0.30 -17.39 -12.97
N ARG A 36 0.54 -16.36 -13.15
CA ARG A 36 0.97 -15.90 -14.49
C ARG A 36 1.70 -16.97 -15.28
N LYS A 37 2.59 -17.74 -14.65
CA LYS A 37 3.28 -18.86 -15.33
C LYS A 37 2.28 -19.92 -15.79
N LEU A 38 1.35 -20.30 -14.94
CA LEU A 38 0.28 -21.24 -15.29
C LEU A 38 -0.57 -20.71 -16.46
N ILE A 39 -0.92 -19.43 -16.46
CA ILE A 39 -1.63 -18.79 -17.58
C ILE A 39 -0.85 -18.93 -18.89
N CYS A 40 0.47 -18.73 -18.87
CA CYS A 40 1.32 -18.85 -20.05
C CYS A 40 1.53 -20.30 -20.51
N GLU A 41 1.38 -21.28 -19.61
CA GLU A 41 1.63 -22.70 -19.88
C GLU A 41 0.36 -23.45 -20.36
N HIS A 42 -0.83 -22.87 -20.19
CA HIS A 42 -2.10 -23.51 -20.52
C HIS A 42 -2.80 -22.87 -21.74
N ASP A 43 -3.15 -23.68 -22.73
CA ASP A 43 -3.79 -23.21 -23.97
C ASP A 43 -5.33 -23.10 -23.91
N ASN A 44 -6.00 -23.68 -22.90
CA ASN A 44 -7.47 -23.70 -22.82
C ASN A 44 -8.01 -23.50 -21.39
N SER A 45 -9.16 -22.83 -21.27
CA SER A 45 -9.92 -22.62 -20.02
C SER A 45 -9.16 -21.86 -18.92
N LEU A 46 -8.61 -20.70 -19.27
CA LEU A 46 -7.86 -19.82 -18.38
C LEU A 46 -8.71 -18.96 -17.42
N GLN A 47 -10.04 -18.96 -17.57
CA GLN A 47 -10.92 -18.06 -16.82
C GLN A 47 -10.67 -18.10 -15.31
N HIS A 48 -10.57 -19.29 -14.73
CA HIS A 48 -10.29 -19.44 -13.30
C HIS A 48 -8.92 -18.87 -12.89
N LEU A 49 -7.89 -19.03 -13.73
CA LEU A 49 -6.55 -18.50 -13.46
C LEU A 49 -6.52 -16.97 -13.58
N LEU A 50 -7.28 -16.39 -14.52
CA LEU A 50 -7.43 -14.94 -14.65
C LEU A 50 -8.18 -14.36 -13.44
N GLU A 51 -9.28 -14.99 -13.03
CA GLU A 51 -10.02 -14.60 -11.82
C GLU A 51 -9.16 -14.69 -10.55
N GLN A 52 -8.31 -15.72 -10.44
CA GLN A 52 -7.34 -15.85 -9.36
C GLN A 52 -6.31 -14.72 -9.39
N TYR A 53 -5.76 -14.41 -10.57
CA TYR A 53 -4.81 -13.31 -10.72
C TYR A 53 -5.41 -11.95 -10.36
N ASP A 54 -6.63 -11.67 -10.82
CA ASP A 54 -7.36 -10.45 -10.51
C ASP A 54 -7.65 -10.33 -9.01
N SER A 55 -8.00 -11.45 -8.36
CA SER A 55 -8.21 -11.50 -6.91
C SER A 55 -6.94 -11.17 -6.14
N LEU A 56 -5.79 -11.71 -6.56
CA LEU A 56 -4.49 -11.40 -5.97
C LEU A 56 -4.11 -9.92 -6.17
N CYS A 57 -4.39 -9.35 -7.34
CA CYS A 57 -4.18 -7.92 -7.61
C CYS A 57 -5.04 -7.06 -6.67
N LEU A 58 -6.32 -7.42 -6.49
CA LEU A 58 -7.22 -6.70 -5.60
C LEU A 58 -6.77 -6.79 -4.14
N GLU A 59 -6.34 -7.96 -3.69
CA GLU A 59 -5.83 -8.16 -2.33
C GLU A 59 -4.57 -7.32 -2.09
N LEU A 60 -3.60 -7.37 -3.00
CA LEU A 60 -2.36 -6.59 -2.93
C LEU A 60 -2.68 -5.09 -2.83
N HIS A 61 -3.56 -4.60 -3.71
CA HIS A 61 -3.92 -3.19 -3.77
C HIS A 61 -4.66 -2.74 -2.51
N THR A 62 -5.64 -3.52 -2.05
CA THR A 62 -6.45 -3.19 -0.87
C THR A 62 -5.59 -3.13 0.39
N LYS A 63 -4.79 -4.16 0.66
CA LYS A 63 -3.89 -4.18 1.83
C LYS A 63 -2.86 -3.05 1.80
N THR A 64 -2.28 -2.79 0.62
CA THR A 64 -1.31 -1.70 0.45
C THR A 64 -1.95 -0.34 0.76
N ASN A 65 -3.13 -0.07 0.19
CA ASN A 65 -3.84 1.18 0.44
C ASN A 65 -4.26 1.33 1.90
N GLU A 66 -4.78 0.28 2.53
CA GLU A 66 -5.16 0.31 3.95
C GLU A 66 -3.99 0.73 4.84
N ILE A 67 -2.80 0.17 4.61
CA ILE A 67 -1.60 0.53 5.39
C ILE A 67 -1.15 1.96 5.08
N ILE A 68 -1.15 2.37 3.80
CA ILE A 68 -0.78 3.74 3.41
C ILE A 68 -1.71 4.74 4.10
N TYR A 69 -3.04 4.54 4.01
CA TYR A 69 -4.01 5.43 4.64
C TYR A 69 -3.92 5.41 6.16
N ALA A 70 -3.76 4.24 6.79
CA ALA A 70 -3.63 4.16 8.25
C ALA A 70 -2.38 4.88 8.76
N LYS A 71 -1.23 4.71 8.09
CA LYS A 71 0.01 5.42 8.43
C LYS A 71 -0.10 6.92 8.17
N ALA A 72 -0.62 7.32 7.01
CA ALA A 72 -0.83 8.72 6.67
C ALA A 72 -1.78 9.42 7.66
N TYR A 73 -2.85 8.75 8.08
CA TYR A 73 -3.78 9.26 9.09
C TYR A 73 -3.11 9.42 10.46
N LYS A 74 -2.34 8.41 10.90
CA LYS A 74 -1.59 8.47 12.16
C LYS A 74 -0.55 9.59 12.17
N ASP A 75 0.17 9.76 11.07
CA ASP A 75 1.17 10.82 10.93
C ASP A 75 0.51 12.20 10.89
N GLY A 76 -0.58 12.36 10.14
CA GLY A 76 -1.36 13.60 10.08
C GLY A 76 -1.94 14.00 11.44
N THR A 77 -2.43 13.02 12.22
CA THR A 77 -2.91 13.27 13.59
C THR A 77 -1.79 13.56 14.57
N SER A 78 -0.63 12.88 14.47
CA SER A 78 0.55 13.16 15.30
C SER A 78 1.15 14.54 15.01
N ASP A 79 1.24 14.92 13.73
CA ASP A 79 1.72 16.23 13.30
C ASP A 79 0.71 17.33 13.70
N ALA A 80 -0.60 17.08 13.61
CA ALA A 80 -1.62 18.00 14.11
C ALA A 80 -1.48 18.26 15.61
N ILE A 81 -1.26 17.22 16.43
CA ILE A 81 -1.04 17.34 17.89
C ILE A 81 0.25 18.11 18.18
N LYS A 82 1.34 17.87 17.44
CA LYS A 82 2.62 18.59 17.62
C LYS A 82 2.55 20.05 17.16
N LEU A 83 1.72 20.35 16.16
CA LEU A 83 1.48 21.71 15.66
C LEU A 83 0.43 22.48 16.48
N THR A 84 -0.25 21.82 17.44
CA THR A 84 -1.19 22.44 18.37
C THR A 84 -0.77 22.36 19.84
N PRO A 85 0.41 22.87 20.27
CA PRO A 85 0.68 23.04 21.71
C PRO A 85 -0.16 24.18 22.33
N ASN A 86 -0.78 25.06 21.52
CA ASN A 86 -1.35 26.34 21.98
C ASN A 86 -2.87 26.45 21.89
N LEU A 87 -3.63 25.34 21.79
CA LEU A 87 -5.10 25.39 21.75
C LEU A 87 -5.80 24.97 23.05
N THR A 88 -5.07 24.65 24.12
CA THR A 88 -5.68 24.63 25.45
C THR A 88 -5.76 26.07 25.96
N PRO A 89 -6.96 26.62 26.26
CA PRO A 89 -7.06 27.88 26.97
C PRO A 89 -6.33 27.71 28.29
N LYS A 90 -5.39 28.61 28.60
CA LYS A 90 -4.85 28.70 29.97
C LYS A 90 -6.04 29.03 30.87
N GLN A 91 -6.38 28.08 31.74
CA GLN A 91 -7.33 28.30 32.83
C GLN A 91 -6.84 29.41 33.74
#